data_AF-A0A919P1M7-F1
#
_entry.id   AF-A0A919P1M7-F1
#
_cell.length_a   1.000
_cell.length_b   1.000
_cell.length_c   1.000
_cell.angle_alpha   90.00
_cell.angle_beta   90.00
_cell.angle_gamma   90.00
#
_symmetry.space_group_name_H-M   'P 1'
#
loop_
_entity.id
_entity.type
_entity.pdbx_description
1 polymer ?
#
loop_
_entity_poly.entity_id
_entity_poly.type
_entity_poly.pdbx_seq_one_letter_code
_entity_poly.pdbx_strand_id
1 'polypeptide(L)'
;MSRVTVASKLGEHAELVEKFVQEVRSSTQEDWQRYLARLDEGVPGRRKVFSTLEPGLGAAVESAVDKAANDAYLSLGLSSELFPDHWARFISLQTDVIAAALVIAAGDRVPPESRRVVLGPFADVGFTAPALALSGAAANEPR
;
A
#
# COMPACT_ATOMS: atom_id res chain seq x y z
N MET A 1 -4.86 -19.56 18.73
CA MET A 1 -3.72 -19.90 17.85
C MET A 1 -3.12 -18.60 17.32
N SER A 2 -1.80 -18.54 17.25
CA SER A 2 -0.92 -17.38 17.49
C SER A 2 -0.99 -16.21 16.49
N ARG A 3 -1.51 -15.05 16.91
CA ARG A 3 -1.27 -13.75 16.23
C ARG A 3 0.23 -13.36 16.19
N VAL A 4 1.01 -13.93 17.11
CA VAL A 4 2.46 -13.66 17.27
C VAL A 4 3.30 -14.13 16.05
N THR A 5 2.79 -15.04 15.21
CA THR A 5 3.60 -15.63 14.12
C THR A 5 3.50 -14.87 12.79
N VAL A 6 2.46 -14.04 12.59
CA VAL A 6 2.28 -13.24 11.36
C VAL A 6 2.96 -11.88 11.50
N ALA A 7 2.79 -11.21 12.65
CA ALA A 7 3.42 -9.93 12.95
C ALA A 7 4.95 -9.97 12.83
N SER A 8 5.60 -11.09 13.19
CA SER A 8 7.06 -11.22 13.08
C SER A 8 7.59 -11.29 11.64
N LYS A 9 6.75 -11.54 10.63
CA LYS A 9 7.19 -11.77 9.24
C LYS A 9 7.08 -10.55 8.34
N LEU A 10 6.26 -9.57 8.70
CA LEU A 10 5.99 -8.37 7.89
C LEU A 10 6.85 -7.16 8.30
N GLY A 11 7.76 -7.35 9.25
CA GLY A 11 8.72 -6.33 9.69
C GLY A 11 8.21 -5.47 10.84
N GLU A 12 8.91 -4.36 11.07
CA GLU A 12 8.69 -3.45 12.21
C GLU A 12 7.28 -2.82 12.21
N HIS A 13 6.72 -2.55 11.04
CA HIS A 13 5.39 -1.97 10.87
C HIS A 13 4.32 -3.01 10.48
N ALA A 14 4.49 -4.26 10.89
CA ALA A 14 3.61 -5.37 10.51
C ALA A 14 2.13 -5.10 10.74
N GLU A 15 1.75 -4.47 11.86
CA GLU A 15 0.34 -4.18 12.17
C GLU A 15 -0.29 -3.20 11.18
N LEU A 16 0.45 -2.19 10.73
CA LEU A 16 -0.02 -1.26 9.70
C LEU A 16 -0.11 -1.93 8.33
N VAL A 17 0.84 -2.83 8.01
CA VAL A 17 0.78 -3.63 6.78
C VAL A 17 -0.44 -4.56 6.81
N GLU A 18 -0.69 -5.28 7.91
CA GLU A 18 -1.86 -6.15 8.07
C GLU A 18 -3.16 -5.34 7.95
N LYS A 19 -3.21 -4.17 8.56
CA LYS A 19 -4.37 -3.27 8.44
C LYS A 19 -4.59 -2.86 6.99
N PHE A 20 -3.56 -2.40 6.29
CA PHE A 20 -3.66 -2.01 4.89
C PHE A 20 -4.13 -3.19 4.00
N VAL A 21 -3.56 -4.38 4.20
CA VAL A 21 -3.95 -5.61 3.50
C VAL A 21 -5.43 -5.94 3.73
N GLN A 22 -5.95 -5.74 4.94
CA GLN A 22 -7.37 -5.93 5.22
C GLN A 22 -8.24 -4.84 4.60
N GLU A 23 -7.81 -3.57 4.65
CA GLU A 23 -8.51 -2.46 3.98
C GLU A 23 -8.65 -2.74 2.50
N VAL A 24 -7.56 -3.17 1.83
CA VAL A 24 -7.56 -3.59 0.43
C VAL A 24 -8.61 -4.67 0.19
N ARG A 25 -8.61 -5.77 0.96
CA ARG A 25 -9.58 -6.88 0.83
C ARG A 25 -11.03 -6.45 1.02
N SER A 26 -11.28 -5.47 1.89
CA SER A 26 -12.62 -4.96 2.17
C SER A 26 -13.06 -3.81 1.26
N SER A 27 -12.16 -3.32 0.40
CA SER A 27 -12.43 -2.17 -0.47
C SER A 27 -13.44 -2.53 -1.54
N THR A 28 -14.38 -1.61 -1.78
CA THR A 28 -15.41 -1.76 -2.80
C THR A 28 -14.89 -1.33 -4.17
N GLN A 29 -15.60 -1.70 -5.24
CA GLN A 29 -15.31 -1.19 -6.58
C GLN A 29 -15.32 0.36 -6.62
N GLU A 30 -16.22 0.99 -5.87
CA GLU A 30 -16.32 2.45 -5.82
C GLU A 30 -15.05 3.09 -5.22
N ASP A 31 -14.47 2.48 -4.18
CA ASP A 31 -13.24 2.97 -3.57
C ASP A 31 -12.08 2.94 -4.57
N TRP A 32 -11.99 1.87 -5.37
CA TRP A 32 -11.01 1.75 -6.45
C TRP A 32 -11.26 2.72 -7.60
N GLN A 33 -12.52 3.01 -7.94
CA GLN A 33 -12.86 4.05 -8.92
C GLN A 33 -12.37 5.42 -8.44
N ARG A 34 -12.64 5.78 -7.18
CA ARG A 34 -12.14 7.04 -6.59
C ARG A 34 -10.63 7.10 -6.60
N TYR A 35 -9.95 5.99 -6.24
CA TYR A 35 -8.50 5.90 -6.28
C TYR A 35 -7.95 6.14 -7.69
N LEU A 36 -8.49 5.46 -8.70
CA LEU A 36 -8.03 5.58 -10.09
C LEU A 36 -8.28 6.98 -10.66
N ALA A 37 -9.45 7.57 -10.39
CA ALA A 37 -9.76 8.94 -10.80
C ALA A 37 -8.78 9.96 -10.22
N ARG A 38 -8.36 9.79 -8.96
CA ARG A 38 -7.36 10.66 -8.33
C ARG A 38 -5.99 10.59 -9.00
N LEU A 39 -5.64 9.45 -9.59
CA LEU A 39 -4.38 9.30 -10.32
C LEU A 39 -4.38 9.99 -11.67
N ASP A 40 -5.55 10.20 -12.29
CA ASP A 40 -5.68 10.90 -13.57
C ASP A 40 -5.44 12.41 -13.44
N GLU A 41 -5.68 12.97 -12.25
CA GLU A 41 -5.32 14.35 -11.92
C GLU A 41 -3.80 14.57 -11.85
N GLY A 42 -3.02 13.48 -11.96
CA GLY A 42 -1.57 13.50 -12.09
C GLY A 42 -0.86 13.50 -10.74
N VAL A 43 -0.14 12.41 -10.45
CA VAL A 43 0.84 12.35 -9.35
C VAL A 43 2.24 12.30 -9.97
N PRO A 44 2.93 13.45 -10.12
CA PRO A 44 4.29 13.50 -10.64
C PRO A 44 5.22 12.64 -9.76
N GLY A 45 6.13 11.89 -10.40
CA GLY A 45 7.22 11.22 -9.69
C GLY A 45 6.98 9.79 -9.19
N ARG A 46 5.77 9.22 -9.28
CA ARG A 46 5.49 7.82 -8.84
C ARG A 46 6.45 6.80 -9.43
N ARG A 47 6.65 6.84 -10.76
CA ARG A 47 7.54 5.91 -11.47
C ARG A 47 8.99 6.02 -10.98
N LYS A 48 9.42 7.24 -10.65
CA LYS A 48 10.76 7.52 -10.11
C LYS A 48 10.90 6.99 -8.68
N VAL A 49 9.87 7.16 -7.84
CA VAL A 49 9.85 6.61 -6.48
C VAL A 49 9.95 5.09 -6.51
N PHE A 50 9.17 4.42 -7.37
CA PHE A 50 9.23 2.96 -7.51
C PHE A 50 10.60 2.44 -7.93
N SER A 51 11.33 3.18 -8.80
CA SER A 51 12.70 2.81 -9.17
C SER A 51 13.75 3.05 -8.09
N THR A 52 13.42 3.84 -7.06
CA THR A 52 14.34 4.19 -5.96
C THR A 52 14.03 3.46 -4.65
N LEU A 53 12.97 2.66 -4.61
CA LEU A 53 12.71 1.74 -3.51
C LEU A 53 13.70 0.56 -3.62
N GLU A 54 14.99 0.84 -3.40
CA GLU A 54 15.95 -0.23 -3.19
C GLU A 54 15.77 -0.80 -1.78
N PRO A 55 15.84 -2.13 -1.62
CA PRO A 55 15.31 -2.77 -0.44
C PRO A 55 16.26 -2.68 0.75
N GLY A 56 15.76 -2.15 1.87
CA GLY A 56 16.42 -2.15 3.18
C GLY A 56 15.64 -2.94 4.25
N LEU A 57 14.64 -3.74 3.85
CA LEU A 57 13.77 -4.50 4.75
C LEU A 57 14.26 -5.94 4.95
N GLY A 58 14.98 -6.47 3.96
CA GLY A 58 15.48 -7.84 3.93
C GLY A 58 14.52 -8.72 3.12
N ALA A 59 15.10 -9.59 2.28
CA ALA A 59 14.37 -10.34 1.25
C ALA A 59 13.17 -11.15 1.80
N ALA A 60 13.27 -11.68 3.03
CA ALA A 60 12.19 -12.43 3.64
C ALA A 60 10.97 -11.54 3.99
N VAL A 61 11.21 -10.33 4.51
CA VAL A 61 10.15 -9.37 4.84
C VAL A 61 9.51 -8.84 3.57
N GLU A 62 10.32 -8.45 2.59
CA GLU A 62 9.83 -7.98 1.28
C GLU A 62 8.96 -9.03 0.60
N SER A 63 9.42 -10.28 0.54
CA SER A 63 8.65 -11.37 -0.04
C SER A 63 7.34 -11.63 0.71
N ALA A 64 7.34 -11.53 2.04
CA ALA A 64 6.13 -11.72 2.84
C ALA A 64 5.10 -10.59 2.62
N VAL A 65 5.57 -9.34 2.59
CA VAL A 65 4.72 -8.15 2.36
C VAL A 65 4.18 -8.13 0.93
N ASP A 66 5.03 -8.38 -0.06
CA ASP A 66 4.66 -8.50 -1.48
C ASP A 66 3.56 -9.56 -1.66
N LYS A 67 3.78 -10.76 -1.12
CA LYS A 67 2.81 -11.84 -1.19
C LYS A 67 1.49 -11.46 -0.51
N ALA A 68 1.52 -10.88 0.68
CA ALA A 68 0.31 -10.52 1.41
C ALA A 68 -0.53 -9.45 0.67
N ALA A 69 0.13 -8.43 0.13
CA ALA A 69 -0.49 -7.37 -0.66
C ALA A 69 -1.05 -7.89 -1.99
N ASN A 70 -0.28 -8.73 -2.68
CA ASN A 70 -0.71 -9.37 -3.92
C ASN A 70 -1.92 -10.28 -3.71
N ASP A 71 -1.89 -11.14 -2.69
CA ASP A 71 -3.03 -12.02 -2.36
C ASP A 71 -4.29 -11.20 -2.01
N ALA A 72 -4.14 -10.07 -1.32
CA ALA A 72 -5.24 -9.15 -1.06
C ALA A 72 -5.81 -8.54 -2.33
N TYR A 73 -4.95 -8.04 -3.24
CA TYR A 73 -5.39 -7.51 -4.52
C TYR A 73 -6.15 -8.57 -5.34
N LEU A 74 -5.59 -9.77 -5.47
CA LEU A 74 -6.21 -10.86 -6.25
C LEU A 74 -7.56 -11.29 -5.68
N SER A 75 -7.75 -11.20 -4.35
CA SER A 75 -9.03 -11.56 -3.71
C SER A 75 -10.21 -10.66 -4.11
N LEU A 76 -9.93 -9.49 -4.67
CA LEU A 76 -10.96 -8.55 -5.10
C LEU A 76 -11.66 -8.97 -6.40
N GLY A 77 -11.05 -9.86 -7.19
CA GLY A 77 -11.60 -10.31 -8.46
C GLY A 77 -11.84 -9.17 -9.45
N LEU A 78 -11.09 -8.07 -9.35
CA LEU A 78 -11.26 -6.91 -10.22
C LEU A 78 -10.87 -7.24 -11.66
N SER A 79 -11.66 -6.74 -12.60
CA SER A 79 -11.38 -6.79 -14.03
C SER A 79 -11.30 -5.36 -14.57
N SER A 80 -10.46 -5.16 -15.59
CA SER A 80 -10.34 -3.87 -16.27
C SER A 80 -11.65 -3.39 -16.89
N GLU A 81 -12.58 -4.32 -17.18
CA GLU A 81 -13.91 -4.01 -17.72
C GLU A 81 -14.77 -3.18 -16.75
N LEU A 82 -14.47 -3.25 -15.45
CA LEU A 82 -15.15 -2.46 -14.41
C LEU A 82 -14.69 -1.00 -14.37
N PHE A 83 -13.64 -0.67 -15.12
CA PHE A 83 -12.96 0.64 -15.10
C PHE A 83 -12.64 1.13 -16.53
N PRO A 84 -13.65 1.27 -17.41
CA PRO A 84 -13.42 1.59 -18.82
C PRO A 84 -12.69 2.93 -19.01
N ASP A 85 -12.98 3.93 -18.18
CA ASP A 85 -12.38 5.26 -18.26
C ASP A 85 -10.96 5.33 -17.68
N HIS A 86 -10.52 4.28 -16.97
CA HIS A 86 -9.23 4.26 -16.24
C HIS A 86 -8.35 3.06 -16.60
N TRP A 87 -8.59 2.42 -17.75
CA TRP A 87 -7.93 1.17 -18.16
C TRP A 87 -6.40 1.20 -18.02
N ALA A 88 -5.75 2.26 -18.51
CA ALA A 88 -4.29 2.39 -18.46
C ALA A 88 -3.74 2.43 -17.02
N ARG A 89 -4.52 2.94 -16.08
CA ARG A 89 -4.15 3.02 -14.66
C ARG A 89 -4.48 1.74 -13.91
N PHE A 90 -5.59 1.08 -14.26
CA PHE A 90 -5.95 -0.21 -13.72
C PHE A 90 -4.82 -1.23 -13.87
N ILE A 91 -4.10 -1.24 -15.01
CA ILE A 91 -2.94 -2.13 -15.25
C ILE A 91 -1.87 -2.00 -14.16
N SER A 92 -1.69 -0.80 -13.60
CA SER A 92 -0.68 -0.53 -12.56
C SER A 92 -1.22 -0.73 -11.13
N LEU A 93 -2.51 -1.01 -10.96
CA LEU A 93 -3.15 -1.01 -9.63
C LEU A 93 -2.54 -2.07 -8.70
N GLN A 94 -2.23 -3.25 -9.23
CA GLN A 94 -1.55 -4.30 -8.48
C GLN A 94 -0.20 -3.82 -7.95
N THR A 95 0.61 -3.21 -8.80
CA THR A 95 1.92 -2.65 -8.44
C THR A 95 1.78 -1.56 -7.38
N ASP A 96 0.73 -0.74 -7.49
CA ASP A 96 0.45 0.33 -6.53
C ASP A 96 0.18 -0.22 -5.14
N VAL A 97 -0.67 -1.25 -5.03
CA VAL A 97 -1.01 -1.91 -3.76
C VAL A 97 0.22 -2.55 -3.13
N ILE A 98 0.99 -3.29 -3.92
CA ILE A 98 2.23 -3.93 -3.45
C ILE A 98 3.22 -2.88 -2.93
N ALA A 99 3.44 -1.82 -3.71
CA ALA A 99 4.41 -0.80 -3.34
C ALA A 99 3.96 0.02 -2.13
N ALA A 100 2.67 0.31 -1.98
CA ALA A 100 2.15 0.94 -0.77
C ALA A 100 2.41 0.09 0.47
N ALA A 101 2.17 -1.23 0.40
CA ALA A 101 2.45 -2.14 1.50
C ALA A 101 3.96 -2.17 1.85
N LEU A 102 4.84 -2.23 0.85
CA LEU A 102 6.29 -2.18 1.05
C LEU A 102 6.75 -0.85 1.66
N VAL A 103 6.18 0.27 1.22
CA VAL A 103 6.49 1.59 1.78
C VAL A 103 6.02 1.71 3.23
N ILE A 104 4.85 1.17 3.58
CA ILE A 104 4.39 1.09 4.97
C ILE A 104 5.35 0.23 5.80
N ALA A 105 5.73 -0.95 5.29
CA ALA A 105 6.66 -1.86 5.96
C ALA A 105 8.03 -1.20 6.19
N ALA A 106 8.50 -0.40 5.23
CA ALA A 106 9.78 0.29 5.29
C ALA A 106 9.78 1.51 6.22
N GLY A 107 8.61 2.13 6.43
CA GLY A 107 8.43 3.26 7.34
C GLY A 107 9.42 4.38 7.08
N ASP A 108 10.18 4.75 8.12
CA ASP A 108 11.13 5.86 8.07
C ASP A 108 12.38 5.59 7.22
N ARG A 109 12.58 4.37 6.73
CA ARG A 109 13.64 4.06 5.75
C ARG A 109 13.34 4.66 4.39
N VAL A 110 12.08 5.01 4.11
CA VAL A 110 11.66 5.70 2.88
C VAL A 110 11.57 7.20 3.16
N PRO A 111 12.20 8.06 2.34
CA PRO A 111 12.10 9.51 2.49
C PRO A 111 10.63 9.98 2.58
N PRO A 112 10.31 10.96 3.44
CA PRO A 112 8.93 11.42 3.65
C PRO A 112 8.21 11.83 2.36
N GLU A 113 8.92 12.47 1.43
CA GLU A 113 8.36 12.86 0.12
C GLU A 113 7.98 11.63 -0.72
N SER A 114 8.86 10.63 -0.78
CA SER A 114 8.59 9.36 -1.45
C SER A 114 7.41 8.61 -0.82
N ARG A 115 7.29 8.63 0.52
CA ARG A 115 6.12 8.09 1.23
C ARG A 115 4.85 8.79 0.82
N ARG A 116 4.82 10.12 0.79
CA ARG A 116 3.64 10.91 0.36
C ARG A 116 3.24 10.62 -1.08
N VAL A 117 4.19 10.49 -1.99
CA VAL A 117 3.91 10.18 -3.40
C VAL A 117 3.22 8.83 -3.58
N VAL A 118 3.59 7.82 -2.78
CA VAL A 118 3.03 6.47 -2.88
C VAL A 118 1.75 6.30 -2.05
N LEU A 119 1.75 6.77 -0.79
CA LEU A 119 0.67 6.53 0.17
C LEU A 119 -0.42 7.60 0.13
N GLY A 120 -0.11 8.82 -0.32
CA GLY A 120 -1.04 9.94 -0.37
C GLY A 120 -2.33 9.62 -1.11
N PRO A 121 -2.28 9.07 -2.34
CA PRO A 121 -3.50 8.74 -3.09
C PRO A 121 -4.41 7.73 -2.38
N PHE A 122 -3.85 6.78 -1.62
CA PHE A 122 -4.66 5.86 -0.82
C PHE A 122 -5.28 6.56 0.40
N ALA A 123 -4.51 7.41 1.08
CA ALA A 123 -5.00 8.18 2.21
C ALA A 123 -6.14 9.14 1.80
N ASP A 124 -5.99 9.81 0.64
CA ASP A 124 -6.97 10.73 0.07
C ASP A 124 -8.34 10.07 -0.18
N VAL A 125 -8.35 8.76 -0.49
CA VAL A 125 -9.58 7.99 -0.73
C VAL A 125 -10.06 7.19 0.48
N GLY A 126 -9.45 7.42 1.64
CA GLY A 126 -9.96 6.95 2.94
C GLY A 126 -9.27 5.71 3.53
N PHE A 127 -8.18 5.22 2.93
CA PHE A 127 -7.41 4.13 3.55
C PHE A 127 -6.69 4.65 4.80
N THR A 128 -6.94 4.02 5.96
CA THR A 128 -6.45 4.53 7.23
C THR A 128 -4.99 4.16 7.46
N ALA A 129 -4.55 2.96 7.07
CA ALA A 129 -3.16 2.55 7.27
C ALA A 129 -2.14 3.46 6.54
N PRO A 130 -2.34 3.84 5.26
CA PRO A 130 -1.54 4.85 4.57
C PRO A 130 -1.57 6.22 5.28
N ALA A 131 -2.73 6.68 5.74
CA ALA A 131 -2.86 7.95 6.46
C ALA A 131 -2.06 7.96 7.79
N LEU A 132 -2.10 6.85 8.54
CA LEU A 132 -1.32 6.69 9.77
C LEU A 132 0.19 6.64 9.49
N ALA A 133 0.61 5.90 8.46
CA ALA A 133 2.00 5.81 8.04
C ALA A 133 2.58 7.16 7.58
N LEU A 134 1.74 8.05 7.03
CA LEU A 134 2.12 9.42 6.68
C LEU A 134 2.19 10.37 7.88
N SER A 135 1.41 10.10 8.93
CA SER A 135 1.31 10.96 10.11
C SER A 135 2.41 10.68 11.16
N GLY A 136 3.22 9.64 10.97
CA GLY A 136 4.22 9.20 11.97
C GLY A 136 3.59 8.61 13.24
N ALA A 137 2.28 8.35 13.24
CA ALA A 137 1.53 7.86 14.40
C ALA A 137 1.88 6.41 14.79
N ALA A 138 2.70 5.72 14.00
CA ALA A 138 3.18 4.37 14.30
C ALA A 138 4.13 4.29 15.52
N ALA A 139 4.62 5.43 16.04
CA ALA A 139 5.68 5.46 17.04
C ALA A 139 5.26 5.91 18.46
N ASN A 140 3.97 6.12 18.74
CA ASN A 140 3.54 6.64 20.04
C ASN A 140 2.18 6.05 20.49
N GLU A 141 2.17 4.78 20.86
CA GLU A 141 1.25 4.34 21.92
C GLU A 141 2.02 4.41 23.26
N PRO A 142 1.57 5.22 24.23
CA PRO A 142 2.16 5.20 25.56
C PRO A 142 1.86 3.84 26.21
N ARG A 143 2.93 3.17 26.67
CA ARG A 143 2.86 1.97 27.51
C ARG A 143 2.09 2.21 28.80
#